data_AF-A0AA43CKP9-F1
#
_entry.id   AF-A0AA43CKP9-F1
#
_cell.length_a   1.000
_cell.length_b   1.000
_cell.length_c   1.000
_cell.angle_alpha   90.00
_cell.angle_beta   90.00
_cell.angle_gamma   90.00
#
_symmetry.space_group_name_H-M   'P 1'
#
loop_
_entity.id
_entity.type
_entity.pdbx_description
1 polymer ?
#
loop_
_entity_poly.entity_id
_entity_poly.type
_entity_poly.pdbx_seq_one_letter_code
_entity_poly.pdbx_strand_id
1 'polypeptide(L)'
;MIRLTHAQIMNLLEADWREDGPVRLNDSLSLEELSRSLVLVHARLILRRMDDEGGIKLTATGNFSRKFVERMVREFRWPDFEPERVWRLQKVLNEADFLPLDFLHVILGLAGLGRKFKGTYRVSRLGRALLDPDAAGALNALLFDTVFNDYNLAYLDGGPDKGDFQSQIGFILFVMSKVDGQPRTAEQWMTAATLPLEPPQSSSCFRPET
;
A
#
# COMPACT_ATOMS: atom_id res chain seq x y z
N MET A 1 26.45 12.40 5.97
CA MET A 1 26.24 12.14 4.53
C MET A 1 26.17 10.64 4.33
N ILE A 2 25.05 10.13 3.82
CA ILE A 2 24.87 8.70 3.53
C ILE A 2 25.85 8.33 2.41
N ARG A 3 26.66 7.27 2.59
CA ARG A 3 27.52 6.71 1.54
C ARG A 3 27.10 5.27 1.28
N LEU A 4 26.65 4.98 0.07
CA LEU A 4 26.32 3.65 -0.41
C LEU A 4 27.20 3.33 -1.62
N THR A 5 27.66 2.10 -1.70
CA THR A 5 28.28 1.57 -2.92
C THR A 5 27.22 1.31 -3.99
N HIS A 6 27.64 1.22 -5.26
CA HIS A 6 26.73 0.84 -6.33
C HIS A 6 26.01 -0.49 -6.04
N ALA A 7 26.72 -1.51 -5.57
CA ALA A 7 26.13 -2.79 -5.20
C ALA A 7 25.06 -2.66 -4.09
N GLN A 8 25.27 -1.79 -3.09
CA GLN A 8 24.26 -1.54 -2.06
C GLN A 8 23.04 -0.79 -2.58
N ILE A 9 23.23 0.12 -3.54
CA ILE A 9 22.12 0.81 -4.21
C ILE A 9 21.30 -0.20 -5.01
N MET A 10 21.94 -1.02 -5.84
CA MET A 10 21.25 -2.04 -6.62
C MET A 10 20.49 -3.03 -5.73
N ASN A 11 21.09 -3.45 -4.60
CA ASN A 11 20.40 -4.32 -3.65
C ASN A 11 19.19 -3.65 -2.99
N LEU A 12 19.20 -2.33 -2.78
CA LEU A 12 18.04 -1.59 -2.27
C LEU A 12 16.94 -1.40 -3.33
N LEU A 13 17.30 -1.47 -4.61
CA LEU A 13 16.37 -1.26 -5.73
C LEU A 13 15.72 -2.55 -6.24
N GLU A 14 16.45 -3.67 -6.18
CA GLU A 14 16.08 -4.89 -6.91
C GLU A 14 15.82 -6.11 -6.02
N ALA A 15 16.23 -6.07 -4.74
CA ALA A 15 16.10 -7.25 -3.88
C ALA A 15 14.65 -7.57 -3.52
N ASP A 16 14.34 -8.86 -3.47
CA ASP A 16 13.08 -9.35 -2.93
C ASP A 16 13.06 -9.19 -1.40
N TRP A 17 12.05 -8.50 -0.90
CA TRP A 17 11.87 -8.26 0.54
C TRP A 17 11.39 -9.51 1.29
N ARG A 18 10.91 -10.53 0.57
CA ARG A 18 10.41 -11.80 1.11
C ARG A 18 11.54 -12.79 1.40
N GLU A 19 12.71 -12.58 0.82
CA GLU A 19 13.88 -13.46 0.97
C GLU A 19 14.98 -12.77 1.80
N ASP A 20 16.16 -12.56 1.20
CA ASP A 20 17.32 -11.95 1.85
C ASP A 20 17.63 -10.58 1.25
N GLY A 21 16.75 -9.62 1.54
CA GLY A 21 16.87 -8.23 1.13
C GLY A 21 17.35 -7.29 2.25
N PRO A 22 17.83 -6.08 1.88
CA PRO A 22 18.16 -5.03 2.85
C PRO A 22 16.93 -4.45 3.56
N VAL A 23 15.74 -4.62 2.99
CA VAL A 23 14.45 -4.31 3.62
C VAL A 23 13.90 -5.60 4.23
N ARG A 24 13.57 -5.56 5.52
CA ARG A 24 12.97 -6.68 6.25
C ARG A 24 11.72 -6.21 6.95
N LEU A 25 10.63 -6.95 6.76
CA LEU A 25 9.34 -6.65 7.39
C LEU A 25 9.25 -7.38 8.72
N ASN A 26 8.83 -6.66 9.75
CA ASN A 26 8.61 -7.26 11.06
C ASN A 26 7.22 -7.92 11.10
N ASP A 27 7.20 -9.25 11.00
CA ASP A 27 6.00 -10.09 11.04
C ASP A 27 5.61 -10.53 12.46
N SER A 28 6.39 -10.14 13.47
CA SER A 28 6.18 -10.47 14.89
C SER A 28 5.43 -9.40 15.68
N LEU A 29 5.08 -8.28 15.05
CA LEU A 29 4.32 -7.20 15.69
C LEU A 29 2.94 -7.68 16.14
N SER A 30 2.58 -7.30 17.36
CA SER A 30 1.27 -7.60 17.93
C SER A 30 0.15 -6.78 17.28
N LEU A 31 -1.08 -7.27 17.42
CA LEU A 31 -2.27 -6.54 16.97
C LEU A 31 -2.41 -5.16 17.66
N GLU A 32 -1.96 -5.03 18.90
CA GLU A 32 -2.01 -3.77 19.65
C GLU A 32 -1.05 -2.74 19.07
N GLU A 33 0.20 -3.12 18.80
CA GLU A 33 1.20 -2.27 18.15
C GLU A 33 0.74 -1.80 16.76
N LEU A 34 0.00 -2.66 16.06
CA LEU A 34 -0.52 -2.39 14.73
C LEU A 34 -1.90 -1.72 14.72
N SER A 35 -2.47 -1.36 15.87
CA SER A 35 -3.81 -0.77 15.98
C SER A 35 -3.99 0.56 15.21
N ARG A 36 -2.89 1.23 14.87
CA ARG A 36 -2.86 2.48 14.09
C ARG A 36 -2.68 2.27 12.59
N SER A 37 -2.43 1.05 12.12
CA SER A 37 -2.38 0.71 10.69
C SER A 37 -3.80 0.62 10.13
N LEU A 38 -4.28 1.68 9.47
CA LEU A 38 -5.61 1.70 8.88
C LEU A 38 -5.77 0.60 7.82
N VAL A 39 -4.73 0.33 7.04
CA VAL A 39 -4.70 -0.75 6.05
C VAL A 39 -4.96 -2.10 6.71
N LEU A 40 -4.24 -2.42 7.80
CA LEU A 40 -4.45 -3.69 8.52
C LEU A 40 -5.85 -3.75 9.15
N VAL A 41 -6.26 -2.68 9.84
CA VAL A 41 -7.53 -2.64 10.56
C VAL A 41 -8.70 -2.83 9.60
N HIS A 42 -8.70 -2.13 8.46
CA HIS A 42 -9.75 -2.23 7.46
C HIS A 42 -9.66 -3.54 6.67
N ALA A 43 -8.47 -4.03 6.32
CA ALA A 43 -8.30 -5.35 5.69
C ALA A 43 -8.89 -6.47 6.56
N ARG A 44 -8.57 -6.48 7.86
CA ARG A 44 -9.13 -7.44 8.82
C ARG A 44 -10.64 -7.32 8.93
N LEU A 45 -11.18 -6.09 8.92
CA LEU A 45 -12.62 -5.86 8.90
C LEU A 45 -13.27 -6.52 7.68
N ILE A 46 -12.78 -6.25 6.47
CA ILE A 46 -13.36 -6.83 5.25
C ILE A 46 -13.24 -8.36 5.27
N LEU A 47 -12.06 -8.91 5.63
CA LEU A 47 -11.84 -10.35 5.70
C LEU A 47 -12.80 -11.04 6.68
N ARG A 48 -13.06 -10.44 7.86
CA ARG A 48 -14.07 -10.93 8.81
C ARG A 48 -15.46 -10.92 8.22
N ARG A 49 -15.87 -9.83 7.56
CA ARG A 49 -17.19 -9.76 6.87
C ARG A 49 -17.32 -10.86 5.82
N MET A 50 -16.26 -11.11 5.04
CA MET A 50 -16.27 -12.20 4.05
C MET A 50 -16.40 -13.58 4.70
N ASP A 51 -15.78 -13.79 5.85
CA ASP A 51 -15.83 -15.07 6.56
C ASP A 51 -17.20 -15.29 7.21
N ASP A 52 -17.67 -14.29 7.97
CA ASP A 52 -18.95 -14.31 8.68
C ASP A 52 -20.15 -14.48 7.74
N GLU A 53 -20.13 -13.80 6.58
CA GLU A 53 -21.23 -13.82 5.60
C GLU A 53 -21.08 -14.95 4.57
N GLY A 54 -19.99 -15.73 4.62
CA GLY A 54 -19.68 -16.77 3.64
C GLY A 54 -19.38 -16.24 2.22
N GLY A 55 -19.17 -14.93 2.10
CA GLY A 55 -18.83 -14.20 0.88
C GLY A 55 -19.65 -12.93 0.70
N ILE A 56 -18.99 -11.89 0.20
CA ILE A 56 -19.63 -10.60 -0.11
C ILE A 56 -20.09 -10.58 -1.56
N LYS A 57 -21.32 -10.09 -1.81
CA LYS A 57 -21.87 -10.01 -3.16
C LYS A 57 -21.04 -9.08 -4.05
N LEU A 58 -20.74 -9.56 -5.26
CA LEU A 58 -20.12 -8.78 -6.32
C LEU A 58 -21.16 -8.32 -7.36
N THR A 59 -20.83 -7.25 -8.08
CA THR A 59 -21.49 -6.85 -9.32
C THR A 59 -21.06 -7.77 -10.47
N ALA A 60 -21.69 -7.63 -11.63
CA ALA A 60 -21.30 -8.37 -12.84
C ALA A 60 -19.86 -8.07 -13.30
N THR A 61 -19.38 -6.84 -13.06
CA THR A 61 -18.00 -6.42 -13.36
C THR A 61 -17.01 -6.88 -12.30
N GLY A 62 -17.49 -7.51 -11.22
CA GLY A 62 -16.64 -8.06 -10.17
C GLY A 62 -16.26 -7.07 -9.07
N ASN A 63 -16.98 -5.95 -8.96
CA ASN A 63 -16.83 -4.95 -7.89
C ASN A 63 -17.71 -5.33 -6.69
N PHE A 64 -17.40 -4.86 -5.49
CA PHE A 64 -18.30 -4.99 -4.35
C PHE A 64 -19.65 -4.33 -4.63
N SER A 65 -20.73 -4.97 -4.16
CA SER A 65 -22.07 -4.40 -4.29
C SER A 65 -22.19 -3.07 -3.55
N ARG A 66 -22.98 -2.13 -4.07
CA ARG A 66 -23.21 -0.81 -3.44
C ARG A 66 -23.61 -0.90 -1.97
N LYS A 67 -24.46 -1.87 -1.62
CA LYS A 67 -24.86 -2.13 -0.22
C LYS A 67 -23.66 -2.43 0.69
N PHE A 68 -22.65 -3.13 0.17
CA PHE A 68 -21.43 -3.38 0.92
C PHE A 68 -20.54 -2.13 0.97
N VAL A 69 -20.41 -1.39 -0.13
CA VAL A 69 -19.67 -0.11 -0.16
C VAL A 69 -20.23 0.87 0.88
N GLU A 70 -21.53 1.12 0.87
CA GLU A 70 -22.22 2.01 1.82
C GLU A 70 -22.00 1.58 3.29
N ARG A 71 -21.92 0.27 3.53
CA ARG A 71 -21.60 -0.26 4.86
C ARG A 71 -20.15 0.03 5.24
N MET A 72 -19.20 -0.23 4.35
CA MET A 72 -17.78 0.01 4.61
C MET A 72 -17.47 1.48 4.82
N VAL A 73 -18.15 2.40 4.13
CA VAL A 73 -18.04 3.85 4.40
C VAL A 73 -18.32 4.20 5.86
N ARG A 74 -19.30 3.54 6.48
CA ARG A 74 -19.69 3.77 7.88
C ARG A 74 -18.78 3.06 8.89
N GLU A 75 -18.22 1.91 8.51
CA GLU A 75 -17.41 1.08 9.41
C GLU A 75 -15.91 1.41 9.35
N PHE A 76 -15.43 1.96 8.24
CA PHE A 76 -14.05 2.39 8.13
C PHE A 76 -13.82 3.57 9.06
N ARG A 77 -12.71 3.51 9.78
CA ARG A 77 -12.21 4.61 10.60
C ARG A 77 -11.46 5.60 9.73
N TRP A 78 -11.93 6.83 9.70
CA TRP A 78 -11.28 7.94 9.01
C TRP A 78 -10.92 9.01 10.02
N PRO A 79 -9.63 9.19 10.32
CA PRO A 79 -9.22 10.38 11.06
C PRO A 79 -9.73 11.62 10.32
N ASP A 80 -10.41 12.51 11.05
CA ASP A 80 -10.83 13.84 10.57
C ASP A 80 -11.80 13.86 9.37
N PHE A 81 -12.51 12.76 9.09
CA PHE A 81 -13.48 12.70 8.01
C PHE A 81 -14.82 12.05 8.42
N GLU A 82 -15.90 12.83 8.27
CA GLU A 82 -17.27 12.38 8.49
C GLU A 82 -17.76 11.51 7.31
N PRO A 83 -18.17 10.24 7.52
CA PRO A 83 -18.68 9.35 6.48
C PRO A 83 -19.79 10.00 5.62
N GLU A 84 -20.68 10.76 6.26
CA GLU A 84 -21.82 11.48 5.66
C GLU A 84 -21.38 12.45 4.55
N ARG A 85 -20.12 12.90 4.57
CA ARG A 85 -19.55 13.80 3.56
C ARG A 85 -19.48 13.15 2.18
N VAL A 86 -19.31 11.83 2.09
CA VAL A 86 -19.29 11.10 0.82
C VAL A 86 -20.61 11.29 0.06
N TRP A 87 -21.74 11.18 0.76
CA TRP A 87 -23.07 11.33 0.17
C TRP A 87 -23.45 12.78 -0.18
N ARG A 88 -22.68 13.77 0.29
CA ARG A 88 -22.83 15.17 -0.19
C ARG A 88 -22.28 15.35 -1.60
N LEU A 89 -21.31 14.52 -1.99
CA LEU A 89 -20.65 14.59 -3.30
C LEU A 89 -21.25 13.57 -4.28
N GLN A 90 -21.65 12.40 -3.79
CA GLN A 90 -22.09 11.28 -4.61
C GLN A 90 -23.51 10.84 -4.24
N LYS A 91 -24.44 10.91 -5.20
CA LYS A 91 -25.81 10.38 -5.03
C LYS A 91 -25.87 8.86 -5.07
N VAL A 92 -24.98 8.25 -5.82
CA VAL A 92 -24.84 6.80 -5.97
C VAL A 92 -23.38 6.48 -5.74
N LEU A 93 -23.11 5.58 -4.81
CA LEU A 93 -21.74 5.23 -4.44
C LEU A 93 -21.41 3.82 -4.94
N ASN A 94 -20.56 3.75 -5.96
CA ASN A 94 -19.95 2.49 -6.41
C ASN A 94 -18.58 2.30 -5.74
N GLU A 95 -17.98 1.13 -5.91
CA GLU A 95 -16.69 0.83 -5.29
C GLU A 95 -15.57 1.80 -5.72
N ALA A 96 -15.46 2.09 -7.02
CA ALA A 96 -14.47 3.03 -7.54
C ALA A 96 -14.66 4.47 -7.02
N ASP A 97 -15.86 4.81 -6.53
CA ASP A 97 -16.13 6.11 -5.91
C ASP A 97 -15.64 6.17 -4.44
N PHE A 98 -15.20 5.03 -3.89
CA PHE A 98 -14.70 4.86 -2.53
C PHE A 98 -13.31 4.19 -2.55
N LEU A 99 -12.32 4.96 -3.02
CA LEU A 99 -10.96 4.48 -3.33
C LEU A 99 -10.33 3.59 -2.24
N PRO A 100 -10.49 3.85 -0.93
CA PRO A 100 -9.85 2.99 0.06
C PRO A 100 -10.43 1.58 0.17
N LEU A 101 -11.72 1.38 -0.14
CA LEU A 101 -12.26 0.03 -0.27
C LEU A 101 -11.78 -0.64 -1.55
N ASP A 102 -11.78 0.10 -2.66
CA ASP A 102 -11.31 -0.39 -3.96
C ASP A 102 -9.84 -0.85 -3.87
N PHE A 103 -8.98 0.00 -3.30
CA PHE A 103 -7.59 -0.32 -2.97
C PHE A 103 -7.47 -1.61 -2.15
N LEU A 104 -8.23 -1.73 -1.06
CA LEU A 104 -8.22 -2.92 -0.21
C LEU A 104 -8.69 -4.16 -0.97
N HIS A 105 -9.71 -4.06 -1.83
CA HIS A 105 -10.16 -5.19 -2.65
C HIS A 105 -9.05 -5.70 -3.56
N VAL A 106 -8.32 -4.80 -4.22
CA VAL A 106 -7.22 -5.17 -5.12
C VAL A 106 -6.12 -5.86 -4.34
N ILE A 107 -5.62 -5.26 -3.25
CA ILE A 107 -4.49 -5.85 -2.51
C ILE A 107 -4.86 -7.16 -1.80
N LEU A 108 -6.11 -7.31 -1.33
CA LEU A 108 -6.58 -8.59 -0.79
C LEU A 108 -6.61 -9.70 -1.86
N GLY A 109 -6.86 -9.33 -3.12
CA GLY A 109 -6.76 -10.23 -4.26
C GLY A 109 -5.33 -10.59 -4.61
N LEU A 110 -4.45 -9.59 -4.72
CA LEU A 110 -3.03 -9.77 -5.03
C LEU A 110 -2.32 -10.61 -3.97
N ALA A 111 -2.58 -10.36 -2.69
CA ALA A 111 -2.05 -11.12 -1.56
C ALA A 111 -2.67 -12.53 -1.41
N GLY A 112 -3.63 -12.92 -2.28
CA GLY A 112 -4.29 -14.21 -2.21
C GLY A 112 -5.17 -14.41 -0.96
N LEU A 113 -5.60 -13.32 -0.32
CA LEU A 113 -6.41 -13.34 0.91
C LEU A 113 -7.91 -13.49 0.63
N GLY A 114 -8.33 -13.11 -0.57
CA GLY A 114 -9.70 -13.29 -1.06
C GLY A 114 -9.75 -13.88 -2.46
N ARG A 115 -10.93 -14.36 -2.86
CA ARG A 115 -11.16 -14.91 -4.21
C ARG A 115 -12.59 -14.71 -4.67
N LYS A 116 -12.77 -14.55 -5.98
CA LYS A 116 -14.08 -14.59 -6.63
C LYS A 116 -14.61 -16.02 -6.66
N PHE A 117 -15.86 -16.21 -6.26
CA PHE A 117 -16.57 -17.49 -6.34
C PHE A 117 -18.07 -17.26 -6.53
N LYS A 118 -18.61 -17.73 -7.67
CA LYS A 118 -20.05 -17.70 -7.99
C LYS A 118 -20.74 -16.35 -7.67
N GLY A 119 -20.17 -15.24 -8.15
CA GLY A 119 -20.73 -13.89 -7.94
C GLY A 119 -20.55 -13.32 -6.53
N THR A 120 -19.74 -13.98 -5.69
CA THR A 120 -19.33 -13.49 -4.37
C THR A 120 -17.81 -13.39 -4.28
N TYR A 121 -17.32 -12.57 -3.37
CA TYR A 121 -15.92 -12.51 -2.99
C TYR A 121 -15.76 -13.13 -1.61
N ARG A 122 -14.94 -14.18 -1.52
CA ARG A 122 -14.81 -15.03 -0.33
C ARG A 122 -13.41 -14.98 0.22
N VAL A 123 -13.29 -15.07 1.54
CA VAL A 123 -12.01 -15.25 2.22
C VAL A 123 -11.35 -16.56 1.74
N SER A 124 -10.05 -16.49 1.49
CA SER A 124 -9.22 -17.65 1.16
C SER A 124 -8.84 -18.45 2.41
N ARG A 125 -8.23 -19.62 2.22
CA ARG A 125 -7.67 -20.38 3.35
C ARG A 125 -6.57 -19.57 4.06
N LEU A 126 -5.71 -18.89 3.29
CA LEU A 126 -4.67 -18.02 3.82
C LEU A 126 -5.29 -16.83 4.57
N GLY A 127 -6.27 -16.16 3.97
CA GLY A 127 -6.98 -15.05 4.59
C GLY A 127 -7.61 -15.42 5.93
N ARG A 128 -8.19 -16.62 6.04
CA ARG A 128 -8.76 -17.11 7.31
C ARG A 128 -7.68 -17.41 8.35
N ALA A 129 -6.55 -18.00 7.95
CA ALA A 129 -5.44 -18.25 8.86
C ALA A 129 -4.87 -16.94 9.43
N LEU A 130 -4.73 -15.91 8.59
CA LEU A 130 -4.18 -14.61 8.97
C LEU A 130 -5.19 -13.69 9.71
N LEU A 131 -6.44 -14.12 9.88
CA LEU A 131 -7.42 -13.42 10.73
C LEU A 131 -7.18 -13.64 12.23
N ASP A 132 -6.39 -14.65 12.61
CA ASP A 132 -5.96 -14.84 13.98
C ASP A 132 -5.29 -13.56 14.52
N PRO A 133 -5.62 -13.09 15.74
CA PRO A 133 -4.91 -11.98 16.39
C PRO A 133 -3.38 -12.16 16.46
N ASP A 134 -2.91 -13.38 16.68
CA ASP A 134 -1.47 -13.68 16.79
C ASP A 134 -0.76 -13.63 15.43
N ALA A 135 -1.53 -13.71 14.33
CA ALA A 135 -1.02 -13.56 12.96
C ALA A 135 -1.08 -12.10 12.45
N ALA A 136 -1.36 -11.12 13.31
CA ALA A 136 -1.51 -9.72 12.89
C ALA A 136 -0.24 -9.14 12.25
N GLY A 137 0.94 -9.44 12.81
CA GLY A 137 2.22 -9.02 12.25
C GLY A 137 2.46 -9.61 10.86
N ALA A 138 2.25 -10.93 10.70
CA ALA A 138 2.36 -11.60 9.41
C ALA A 138 1.38 -11.05 8.37
N LEU A 139 0.12 -10.79 8.75
CA LEU A 139 -0.86 -10.16 7.86
C LEU A 139 -0.41 -8.75 7.43
N ASN A 140 0.09 -7.94 8.37
CA ASN A 140 0.54 -6.59 8.06
C ASN A 140 1.78 -6.60 7.17
N ALA A 141 2.74 -7.48 7.43
CA ALA A 141 3.93 -7.66 6.59
C ALA A 141 3.53 -8.05 5.15
N LEU A 142 2.63 -9.03 4.99
CA LEU A 142 2.12 -9.43 3.67
C LEU A 142 1.41 -8.27 2.96
N LEU A 143 0.52 -7.55 3.64
CA LEU A 143 -0.18 -6.41 3.03
C LEU A 143 0.80 -5.30 2.61
N PHE A 144 1.78 -4.98 3.46
CA PHE A 144 2.79 -3.96 3.17
C PHE A 144 3.61 -4.34 1.93
N ASP A 145 4.12 -5.57 1.91
CA ASP A 145 4.84 -6.12 0.79
C ASP A 145 4.02 -6.11 -0.50
N THR A 146 2.77 -6.60 -0.47
CA THR A 146 1.87 -6.57 -1.64
C THR A 146 1.64 -5.16 -2.15
N VAL A 147 1.50 -4.16 -1.28
CA VAL A 147 1.30 -2.77 -1.69
C VAL A 147 2.49 -2.21 -2.47
N PHE A 148 3.71 -2.53 -2.04
CA PHE A 148 4.91 -1.92 -2.62
C PHE A 148 5.57 -2.76 -3.71
N ASN A 149 5.33 -4.07 -3.76
CA ASN A 149 5.93 -4.97 -4.75
C ASN A 149 4.96 -5.50 -5.81
N ASP A 150 3.66 -5.66 -5.50
CA ASP A 150 2.70 -6.28 -6.44
C ASP A 150 1.64 -5.29 -6.96
N TYR A 151 1.24 -4.31 -6.15
CA TYR A 151 0.17 -3.37 -6.47
C TYR A 151 0.68 -2.18 -7.28
N ASN A 152 0.10 -1.93 -8.46
CA ASN A 152 0.43 -0.76 -9.28
C ASN A 152 0.10 0.56 -8.57
N LEU A 153 1.13 1.26 -8.07
CA LEU A 153 0.96 2.51 -7.31
C LEU A 153 0.41 3.66 -8.15
N ALA A 154 0.64 3.67 -9.48
CA ALA A 154 0.09 4.69 -10.38
C ALA A 154 -1.45 4.63 -10.48
N TYR A 155 -2.07 3.53 -10.01
CA TYR A 155 -3.52 3.45 -9.93
C TYR A 155 -4.11 4.41 -8.88
N LEU A 156 -3.34 4.79 -7.86
CA LEU A 156 -3.83 5.67 -6.78
C LEU A 156 -4.08 7.11 -7.23
N ASP A 157 -3.33 7.58 -8.22
CA ASP A 157 -3.44 8.95 -8.74
C ASP A 157 -3.93 9.00 -10.20
N GLY A 158 -4.18 7.84 -10.82
CA GLY A 158 -4.58 7.72 -12.22
C GLY A 158 -3.47 8.12 -13.19
N GLY A 159 -2.24 8.23 -12.71
CA GLY A 159 -1.07 8.53 -13.52
C GLY A 159 -0.70 7.37 -14.45
N PRO A 160 0.12 7.65 -15.48
CA PRO A 160 0.69 6.56 -16.27
C PRO A 160 1.62 5.72 -15.39
N ASP A 161 1.53 4.41 -15.52
CA ASP A 161 2.55 3.51 -15.00
C ASP A 161 3.84 3.75 -15.79
N LYS A 162 4.78 4.48 -15.18
CA LYS A 162 6.06 4.84 -15.82
C LYS A 162 7.13 3.77 -15.60
N GLY A 163 6.82 2.66 -14.93
CA GLY A 163 7.85 1.75 -14.42
C GLY A 163 8.74 2.43 -13.38
N ASP A 164 9.54 1.64 -12.67
CA ASP A 164 10.67 2.09 -11.85
C ASP A 164 10.39 2.88 -10.57
N PHE A 165 9.17 3.33 -10.26
CA PHE A 165 8.91 3.97 -8.96
C PHE A 165 8.91 2.95 -7.81
N GLN A 166 8.32 1.77 -8.03
CA GLN A 166 8.26 0.72 -7.01
C GLN A 166 9.65 0.18 -6.62
N SER A 167 10.55 0.02 -7.60
CA SER A 167 11.93 -0.39 -7.31
C SER A 167 12.64 0.62 -6.40
N GLN A 168 12.25 1.90 -6.42
CA GLN A 168 12.85 2.91 -5.55
C GLN A 168 12.37 2.83 -4.09
N ILE A 169 11.30 2.08 -3.78
CA ILE A 169 10.71 2.09 -2.43
C ILE A 169 11.70 1.59 -1.38
N GLY A 170 12.47 0.54 -1.68
CA GLY A 170 13.45 0.01 -0.72
C GLY A 170 14.52 1.04 -0.38
N PHE A 171 15.00 1.75 -1.39
CA PHE A 171 15.91 2.88 -1.21
C PHE A 171 15.27 4.03 -0.41
N ILE A 172 14.02 4.42 -0.72
CA ILE A 172 13.29 5.47 0.00
C ILE A 172 13.14 5.12 1.49
N LEU A 173 12.72 3.89 1.81
CA LEU A 173 12.60 3.41 3.19
C LEU A 173 13.95 3.46 3.92
N PHE A 174 15.03 3.08 3.24
CA PHE A 174 16.38 3.21 3.79
C PHE A 174 16.72 4.68 4.09
N VAL A 175 16.49 5.62 3.17
CA VAL A 175 16.77 7.04 3.41
C VAL A 175 15.93 7.57 4.58
N MET A 176 14.65 7.20 4.64
CA MET A 176 13.77 7.54 5.76
C MET A 176 14.30 6.99 7.09
N SER A 177 14.90 5.80 7.11
CA SER A 177 15.50 5.23 8.32
C SER A 177 16.73 6.01 8.84
N LYS A 178 17.37 6.83 7.99
CA LYS A 178 18.56 7.63 8.34
C LYS A 178 18.21 9.05 8.74
N VAL A 179 17.00 9.48 8.41
CA VAL A 179 16.44 10.74 8.88
C VAL A 179 16.04 10.58 10.35
N ASP A 180 16.34 11.58 11.17
CA ASP A 180 15.91 11.57 12.58
C ASP A 180 14.39 11.39 12.68
N GLY A 181 13.93 10.59 13.65
CA GLY A 181 12.50 10.27 13.86
C GLY A 181 11.67 11.45 14.35
N GLN A 182 12.10 12.68 14.08
CA GLN A 182 11.35 13.90 14.38
C GLN A 182 10.22 14.07 13.37
N PRO A 183 9.05 14.57 13.82
CA PRO A 183 7.97 14.93 12.91
C PRO A 183 8.47 15.93 11.86
N ARG A 184 8.24 15.62 10.59
CA ARG A 184 8.64 16.44 9.45
C ARG A 184 7.45 16.71 8.54
N THR A 185 7.41 17.90 7.94
CA THR A 185 6.45 18.25 6.89
C THR A 185 6.77 17.51 5.59
N ALA A 186 5.82 17.46 4.66
CA ALA A 186 6.05 16.88 3.33
C ALA A 186 7.24 17.53 2.61
N GLU A 187 7.40 18.85 2.73
CA GLU A 187 8.52 19.61 2.13
C GLU A 187 9.88 19.25 2.76
N GLN A 188 9.91 19.05 4.07
CA GLN A 188 11.11 18.59 4.77
C GLN A 188 11.46 17.15 4.38
N TRP A 189 10.46 16.30 4.14
CA TRP A 189 10.67 14.96 3.60
C TRP A 189 11.19 14.99 2.17
N MET A 190 10.63 15.82 1.30
CA MET A 190 11.16 16.00 -0.05
C MET A 190 12.63 16.42 0.02
N THR A 191 12.97 17.43 0.80
CA THR A 191 14.36 17.92 0.92
C THR A 191 15.32 16.87 1.50
N ALA A 192 14.88 16.09 2.49
CA ALA A 192 15.74 15.12 3.18
C ALA A 192 15.86 13.76 2.48
N ALA A 193 14.84 13.38 1.70
CA ALA A 193 14.78 12.13 0.97
C ALA A 193 15.15 12.27 -0.52
N THR A 194 15.41 13.49 -1.00
CA THR A 194 15.95 13.70 -2.34
C THR A 194 17.42 13.30 -2.36
N LEU A 195 17.78 12.37 -3.25
CA LEU A 195 19.18 12.11 -3.60
C LEU A 195 19.84 13.46 -3.92
N PRO A 196 21.02 13.80 -3.34
CA PRO A 196 21.79 14.90 -3.88
C PRO A 196 22.10 14.51 -5.33
N LEU A 197 21.34 15.09 -6.28
CA LEU A 197 21.76 15.09 -7.66
C LEU A 197 23.12 15.78 -7.62
N GLU A 198 24.19 15.05 -7.93
CA GLU A 198 25.41 15.76 -8.29
C GLU A 198 25.00 16.78 -9.35
N PRO A 199 25.38 18.07 -9.19
CA PRO A 199 25.12 19.02 -10.25
C PRO A 199 25.66 18.39 -11.54
N PRO A 200 24.90 18.46 -12.66
CA PRO A 200 25.32 17.83 -13.89
C PRO A 200 26.78 18.19 -14.11
N GLN A 201 27.65 17.18 -14.18
CA GLN A 201 29.07 17.42 -14.45
C GLN A 201 29.10 18.33 -15.65
N SER A 202 29.65 19.54 -15.49
CA SER A 202 29.67 20.55 -16.54
C SER A 202 30.27 19.89 -17.77
N SER A 203 29.44 19.55 -18.74
CA SER A 203 29.86 18.94 -19.98
C SER A 203 30.76 19.95 -20.65
N SER A 204 32.07 19.75 -20.56
CA SER A 204 33.06 20.54 -21.31
C SER A 204 33.01 20.24 -22.81
N CYS A 205 32.06 19.44 -23.27
CA CYS A 205 31.80 19.17 -24.67
C CYS A 205 30.79 20.17 -25.22
N PHE A 206 31.23 21.40 -25.46
CA PHE A 206 30.86 22.23 -26.62
C PHE A 206 31.63 23.55 -26.51
N ARG A 207 32.87 23.58 -27.01
CA ARG A 207 33.43 24.82 -27.55
C ARG A 207 33.09 24.81 -29.05
N PRO A 208 32.32 25.78 -29.57
CA PRO A 208 32.33 26.00 -31.00
C PRO A 208 33.75 26.49 -31.37
N GLU A 209 34.41 25.78 -32.27
CA GLU A 209 35.62 26.28 -32.92
C GLU A 209 35.23 27.55 -33.70
N THR A 210 36.00 28.61 -33.48
CA THR A 210 35.90 29.93 -34.11
C THR A 210 36.25 29.88 -35.59
#